data_AF-A0A970Y5L0-F1
#
_entry.id   AF-A0A970Y5L0-F1
#
_cell.length_a   1.000
_cell.length_b   1.000
_cell.length_c   1.000
_cell.angle_alpha   90.00
_cell.angle_beta   90.00
_cell.angle_gamma   90.00
#
_symmetry.space_group_name_H-M   'P 1'
#
loop_
_entity.id
_entity.type
_entity.pdbx_description
1 polymer ?
#
loop_
_entity_poly.entity_id
_entity_poly.type
_entity_poly.pdbx_seq_one_letter_code
_entity_poly.pdbx_strand_id
1 'polypeptide(L)' 'MDVQFSADVDAPAERLWDILTHGKAWPEWQAASHVRPPQGAPGRGTTFEAGLGGFTWTVSVTEVDRPRKPA' A
#
# COMPACT_ATOMS: atom_id res chain seq x y z
N MET A 1 -9.95 7.98 17.09
CA MET A 1 -9.13 6.98 17.81
C MET A 1 -8.08 6.57 16.82
N ASP A 2 -6.82 6.75 17.19
CA ASP A 2 -5.70 6.54 16.29
C ASP A 2 -4.94 5.31 16.78
N VAL A 3 -4.77 4.33 15.90
CA VAL A 3 -4.02 3.10 16.18
C VAL A 3 -2.76 3.14 15.34
N GLN A 4 -1.60 2.97 15.97
CA GLN A 4 -0.30 3.04 15.31
C GLN A 4 0.46 1.72 15.48
N PHE A 5 1.02 1.23 14.38
CA PHE A 5 1.95 0.10 14.34
C PHE A 5 3.25 0.56 13.68
N SER A 6 4.38 0.03 14.14
CA SER A 6 5.71 0.29 13.59
C SER A 6 6.52 -1.00 13.53
N ALA A 7 7.36 -1.15 12.51
CA ALA A 7 8.29 -2.27 12.37
C ALA A 7 9.59 -1.77 11.76
N ASP A 8 10.72 -2.25 12.30
CA ASP A 8 12.03 -2.06 11.69
C ASP A 8 12.27 -3.17 10.68
N VAL A 9 12.59 -2.79 9.44
CA VAL A 9 12.82 -3.74 8.35
C VAL A 9 14.20 -3.50 7.76
N ASP A 10 15.02 -4.55 7.73
CA ASP A 10 16.33 -4.53 7.11
C ASP A 10 16.21 -4.58 5.58
N ALA A 11 15.79 -3.46 4.98
CA ALA A 11 15.65 -3.27 3.55
C ALA A 11 15.77 -1.79 3.17
N PRO A 12 16.27 -1.46 1.95
CA PRO A 12 16.24 -0.10 1.44
C PRO A 12 14.82 0.46 1.34
N ALA A 13 14.65 1.74 1.66
CA ALA A 13 13.34 2.41 1.64
C ALA A 13 12.67 2.35 0.27
N GLU A 14 13.44 2.42 -0.83
CA GLU A 14 12.92 2.32 -2.19
C GLU A 14 12.34 0.94 -2.48
N ARG A 15 12.95 -0.13 -1.93
CA ARG A 15 12.44 -1.49 -2.07
C ARG A 15 11.15 -1.70 -1.30
N LEU A 16 11.07 -1.16 -0.08
CA LEU A 16 9.83 -1.19 0.71
C LEU A 16 8.72 -0.41 0.02
N TRP A 17 9.04 0.77 -0.53
CA TRP A 17 8.11 1.58 -1.30
C TRP A 17 7.51 0.80 -2.47
N ASP A 18 8.36 0.16 -3.28
CA ASP A 18 7.90 -0.60 -4.44
C ASP A 18 6.97 -1.75 -4.00
N ILE A 19 7.25 -2.44 -2.90
CA ILE A 19 6.37 -3.51 -2.36
C ILE A 19 5.03 -2.96 -1.87
N LEU A 20 5.05 -1.90 -1.06
CA LEU A 20 3.85 -1.31 -0.46
C LEU A 20 2.92 -0.71 -1.52
N THR A 21 3.49 -0.09 -2.55
CA THR A 21 2.73 0.51 -3.65
C THR A 21 2.34 -0.50 -4.74
N HIS A 22 2.91 -1.70 -4.74
CA HIS A 22 2.49 -2.76 -5.65
C HIS A 22 1.21 -3.42 -5.14
N GLY A 23 0.04 -2.89 -5.54
CA GLY A 23 -1.27 -3.39 -5.09
C GLY A 23 -1.48 -4.90 -5.28
N LYS A 24 -0.81 -5.53 -6.25
CA LYS A 24 -0.89 -6.99 -6.47
C LYS A 24 -0.15 -7.82 -5.43
N ALA A 25 0.80 -7.24 -4.69
CA ALA A 25 1.54 -7.91 -3.62
C ALA A 25 0.79 -7.88 -2.27
N TRP A 26 -0.27 -7.07 -2.15
CA TRP A 26 -1.04 -6.93 -0.90
C TRP A 26 -1.63 -8.24 -0.36
N PRO A 27 -2.09 -9.21 -1.18
CA PRO A 27 -2.50 -10.51 -0.65
C PRO A 27 -1.40 -11.24 0.12
N GLU A 28 -0.13 -11.03 -0.23
CA GLU A 28 1.01 -11.74 0.36
C GLU A 28 1.42 -11.14 1.72
N TRP A 29 1.40 -9.80 1.85
CA TRP A 29 1.89 -9.12 3.06
C TRP A 29 0.79 -8.54 3.95
N GLN A 30 -0.36 -8.15 3.38
CA GLN A 30 -1.50 -7.56 4.10
C GLN A 30 -2.63 -8.58 4.35
N ALA A 31 -2.48 -9.81 3.85
CA ALA A 31 -3.52 -10.84 3.86
C ALA A 31 -4.85 -10.36 3.22
N ALA A 32 -4.75 -9.50 2.20
CA ALA A 32 -5.92 -9.09 1.43
C ALA A 32 -6.48 -10.27 0.63
N SER A 33 -7.80 -10.48 0.66
CA SER A 33 -8.43 -11.59 -0.09
C SER A 33 -8.44 -11.34 -1.61
N HIS A 34 -8.46 -10.07 -2.01
CA HIS A 34 -8.27 -9.62 -3.39
C HIS A 34 -7.90 -8.14 -3.40
N VAL A 35 -7.23 -7.69 -4.46
CA VAL A 35 -7.04 -6.27 -4.76
C VAL A 35 -7.20 -6.08 -6.26
N ARG A 36 -7.91 -5.04 -6.68
CA ARG A 36 -8.06 -4.64 -8.08
C ARG A 36 -7.38 -3.29 -8.33
N PRO A 37 -6.04 -3.20 -8.20
CA PRO A 37 -5.34 -1.93 -8.32
C PRO A 37 -5.35 -1.45 -9.78
N PRO A 38 -5.19 -0.14 -10.03
CA PRO A 38 -4.92 0.36 -11.38
C PRO A 38 -3.59 -0.20 -11.93
N GLN A 39 -3.35 0.02 -13.23
CA GLN A 39 -2.05 -0.30 -13.82
C GLN A 39 -0.97 0.64 -13.26
N GLY A 40 -0.02 0.09 -12.49
CA GLY A 40 1.12 0.83 -11.93
C GLY A 40 0.98 1.16 -10.45
N ALA A 41 1.88 2.00 -9.93
CA ALA A 41 1.83 2.47 -8.55
C ALA A 41 0.65 3.46 -8.38
N PRO A 42 -0.18 3.30 -7.35
CA PRO A 42 -1.31 4.20 -7.13
C PRO A 42 -0.81 5.60 -6.76
N GLY A 43 -1.30 6.61 -7.48
CA GLY A 43 -1.07 8.01 -7.15
C GLY A 43 -2.17 8.59 -6.25
N ARG A 44 -1.98 9.82 -5.78
CA ARG A 44 -3.02 10.58 -5.07
C ARG A 44 -4.30 10.67 -5.90
N GLY A 45 -5.45 10.45 -5.27
CA GLY A 45 -6.77 10.44 -5.91
C GLY A 45 -7.13 9.11 -6.58
N THR A 46 -6.23 8.12 -6.59
CA THR A 46 -6.54 6.78 -7.08
C THR A 46 -7.56 6.12 -6.16
N THR A 47 -8.59 5.52 -6.75
CA THR A 47 -9.57 4.68 -6.04
C THR A 47 -9.57 3.26 -6.62
N PHE A 48 -9.61 2.25 -5.75
CA PHE A 48 -9.67 0.85 -6.15
C PHE A 48 -10.42 -0.03 -5.13
N GLU A 49 -10.79 -1.23 -5.54
CA GLU A 49 -11.47 -2.22 -4.69
C GLU A 49 -10.45 -3.17 -4.04
N ALA A 50 -10.64 -3.46 -2.75
CA ALA A 50 -9.83 -4.43 -2.01
C ALA A 50 -10.67 -5.20 -0.97
N GLY A 51 -10.36 -6.49 -0.80
CA GLY A 51 -10.94 -7.34 0.23
C GLY A 51 -10.05 -7.38 1.47
N LEU A 52 -10.48 -6.78 2.58
CA LEU A 52 -9.70 -6.66 3.82
C LEU A 52 -10.56 -7.07 5.03
N GLY A 53 -10.03 -7.96 5.88
CA GLY A 53 -10.71 -8.40 7.10
C GLY A 53 -12.07 -9.08 6.86
N GLY A 54 -12.27 -9.70 5.69
CA GLY A 54 -13.53 -10.35 5.32
C GLY A 54 -14.58 -9.44 4.64
N PHE A 55 -14.26 -8.18 4.40
CA PHE A 55 -15.15 -7.21 3.75
C PHE A 55 -14.56 -6.67 2.45
N THR A 56 -15.42 -6.24 1.54
CA THR A 56 -15.02 -5.50 0.33
C THR A 56 -15.03 -4.00 0.62
N TRP A 57 -13.92 -3.33 0.33
CA TRP A 57 -13.71 -1.91 0.56
C TRP A 57 -13.44 -1.17 -0.74
N THR A 58 -13.92 0.08 -0.82
CA THR A 58 -13.42 1.07 -1.77
C THR A 58 -12.31 1.87 -1.09
N VAL A 59 -11.07 1.67 -1.54
CA VAL A 59 -9.88 2.33 -1.02
C VAL A 59 -9.57 3.55 -1.86
N SER A 60 -9.42 4.71 -1.23
CA SER A 60 -9.03 5.97 -1.87
C SER A 60 -7.70 6.46 -1.33
N VAL A 61 -6.74 6.68 -2.22
CA VAL A 61 -5.41 7.18 -1.86
C VAL A 61 -5.46 8.69 -1.72
N THR A 62 -5.34 9.21 -0.50
CA THR A 62 -5.44 10.65 -0.21
C THR A 62 -4.10 11.37 -0.29
N GLU A 63 -3.00 10.66 -0.05
CA GLU A 63 -1.62 11.16 -0.05
C GLU A 63 -0.64 10.06 -0.46
N VAL A 64 0.43 10.45 -1.16
CA VAL A 64 1.50 9.57 -1.65
C VAL A 64 2.78 10.40 -1.64
N ASP A 65 3.77 10.00 -0.84
CA ASP A 65 5.11 10.60 -0.87
C ASP A 65 6.17 9.51 -0.95
N ARG A 66 6.88 9.46 -2.09
CA ARG A 66 7.93 8.46 -2.32
C ARG A 66 9.17 8.86 -1.52
N PRO A 67 9.80 7.93 -0.77
CA PRO A 67 11.06 8.20 -0.10
C PRO A 67 12.07 8.81 -1.07
N ARG A 68 12.55 10.01 -0.75
CA ARG A 68 13.64 10.66 -1.48
C ARG A 68 14.95 10.25 -0.84
N LYS A 69 15.97 9.96 -1.65
CA LYS A 69 17.34 9.92 -1.12
C LYS A 69 17.65 11.27 -0.47
N PRO A 70 18.20 11.30 0.76
CA PRO A 70 18.81 12.51 1.27
C PRO A 70 19.87 12.97 0.28
N ALA A 71 19.90 14.28 0.00
CA ALA A 71 20.92 14.90 -0.83
C ALA A 71 22.30 14.84 -0.16
#